data_AF-A0A928XRU8-F1
#
_entry.id   AF-A0A928XRU8-F1
#
_cell.length_a   1.000
_cell.length_b   1.000
_cell.length_c   1.000
_cell.angle_alpha   90.00
_cell.angle_beta   90.00
_cell.angle_gamma   90.00
#
_symmetry.space_group_name_H-M   'P 1'
#
loop_
_entity.id
_entity.type
_entity.pdbx_description
1 polymer ?
#
loop_
_entity_poly.entity_id
_entity_poly.type
_entity_poly.pdbx_seq_one_letter_code
_entity_poly.pdbx_strand_id
1 'polypeptide(L)'
;MFRPNALWMLLALGCSANSLGEEEKVCAPGMQVACACPGGQLGAQSCTADGMAYTKCDCSASSGVGGGGWGTGGSPSGGNGGAPEGGGPSGGGGSGNGGAPAGGASSSGGAPSGGGSPGGGSSGGASSGGGSSGGGSSGGGSSGGGAPSGGSTGSGGTTGGGGWGGNGGFGGGSFGPVGDYAGNVKIQEIALYQAVKIGLMKNGQEVTQKNAPVVAGRPALVRVFVAPVTGFTNRKLTAKLELTSTDPNVKSQTVSLDVSAASTDSNLGSTFNFLIPPEQVTTDLKLTASLHEPSGASVGATQSTVKWPAQTGMNVGADSSGVMRVKFVPFRYKADGSSRLPDTSTEQMQRYHDILFAMYPTTKVEVSLRDAVDYNKYVSAGSGWSTWLDTLCDLRQADKVDSKVYYFGIMAPAASWGSYGGGIAGLGYVPDASDEYSRCAVGLGFKDADTNGFIMAHEVGHTMGRPHAPCGVSGEAFPYSGATIGAWGYSLVSQKLKEPSGFRDVMSYCDPQWISDVNYGKLFKRIKWVNANYYVTPGSPEKYRKLLVDPNGTLSWGNSITFTRTPSGQKRRVALLDGAGQSVAEVDGYFVPTSDDPAGTLYVPEPRAGVVAIAADGLPPVVLDPAG
;
A
#
# COMPACT_ATOMS: atom_id res chain seq x y z
N MET A 1 -49.52 -24.88 -39.99
CA MET A 1 -49.88 -26.27 -39.62
C MET A 1 -48.87 -26.77 -38.59
N PHE A 2 -49.36 -27.01 -37.37
CA PHE A 2 -48.86 -27.94 -36.35
C PHE A 2 -47.37 -28.37 -36.32
N ARG A 3 -46.70 -27.91 -35.24
CA ARG A 3 -45.88 -28.70 -34.28
C ARG A 3 -46.62 -30.00 -33.81
N PRO A 4 -46.14 -30.88 -32.90
CA PRO A 4 -44.81 -31.17 -32.32
C PRO A 4 -44.59 -32.69 -31.99
N ASN A 5 -43.53 -33.01 -31.23
CA ASN A 5 -43.55 -33.70 -29.91
C ASN A 5 -42.59 -34.89 -29.74
N ALA A 6 -41.57 -34.64 -28.90
CA ALA A 6 -40.97 -35.60 -27.98
C ALA A 6 -41.76 -35.59 -26.66
N LEU A 7 -41.83 -36.74 -25.97
CA LEU A 7 -42.28 -37.01 -24.59
C LEU A 7 -42.27 -38.56 -24.44
N TRP A 8 -41.93 -39.29 -23.36
CA TRP A 8 -41.70 -39.09 -21.93
C TRP A 8 -41.00 -40.37 -21.39
N MET A 9 -40.20 -40.25 -20.32
CA MET A 9 -40.14 -41.16 -19.15
C MET A 9 -39.15 -40.52 -18.14
N LEU A 10 -39.57 -39.75 -17.13
CA LEU A 10 -40.06 -40.12 -15.78
C LEU A 10 -39.11 -41.01 -14.95
N LEU A 11 -38.33 -40.39 -14.07
CA LEU A 11 -37.90 -40.98 -12.79
C LEU A 11 -37.95 -39.91 -11.69
N ALA A 12 -38.50 -40.30 -10.54
CA ALA A 12 -38.93 -39.45 -9.44
C ALA A 12 -37.77 -38.94 -8.55
N LEU A 13 -37.85 -37.66 -8.14
CA LEU A 13 -37.07 -37.10 -7.04
C LEU A 13 -38.00 -36.92 -5.82
N GLY A 14 -37.69 -37.66 -4.76
CA GLY A 14 -38.23 -37.46 -3.43
C GLY A 14 -37.45 -36.39 -2.66
N CYS A 15 -38.18 -35.64 -1.84
CA CYS A 15 -37.66 -34.61 -0.94
C CYS A 15 -36.81 -35.22 0.20
N SER A 16 -35.75 -34.52 0.61
CA SER A 16 -35.21 -34.60 1.97
C SER A 16 -34.61 -33.25 2.35
N ALA A 17 -35.23 -32.63 3.35
CA ALA A 17 -34.77 -31.44 4.03
C ALA A 17 -33.82 -31.84 5.17
N ASN A 18 -32.67 -31.16 5.28
CA ASN A 18 -32.04 -30.65 6.51
C ASN A 18 -30.55 -30.41 6.27
N SER A 19 -30.16 -29.15 6.04
CA SER A 19 -28.89 -28.61 6.52
C SER A 19 -29.24 -27.36 7.32
N LEU A 20 -29.42 -27.55 8.63
CA LEU A 20 -29.51 -26.44 9.58
C LEU A 20 -28.18 -25.67 9.53
N GLY A 21 -28.28 -24.35 9.41
CA GLY A 21 -27.15 -23.45 9.28
C GLY A 21 -26.24 -23.49 10.50
N GLU A 22 -24.93 -23.49 10.26
CA GLU A 22 -23.98 -22.99 11.25
C GLU A 22 -24.18 -21.48 11.32
N GLU A 23 -24.76 -21.02 12.42
CA GLU A 23 -24.84 -19.59 12.71
C GLU A 23 -23.41 -19.03 12.86
N GLU A 24 -23.13 -17.96 12.12
CA GLU A 24 -21.83 -17.27 12.13
C GLU A 24 -21.58 -16.68 13.52
N LYS A 25 -20.53 -17.18 14.20
CA LYS A 25 -20.18 -16.74 15.55
C LYS A 25 -19.76 -15.27 15.54
N VAL A 26 -20.36 -14.48 16.43
CA VAL A 26 -20.16 -13.03 16.57
C VAL A 26 -18.81 -12.70 17.23
N CYS A 27 -18.30 -13.58 18.09
CA CYS A 27 -17.04 -13.39 18.80
C CYS A 27 -16.39 -14.72 19.23
N ALA A 28 -15.10 -14.69 19.56
CA ALA A 28 -14.41 -15.87 20.09
C ALA A 28 -14.80 -16.08 21.58
N PRO A 29 -15.26 -17.28 21.99
CA PRO A 29 -15.65 -17.56 23.37
C PRO A 29 -14.61 -17.12 24.40
N GLY A 30 -15.03 -16.33 25.40
CA GLY A 30 -14.15 -15.80 26.45
C GLY A 30 -13.33 -14.55 26.07
N MET A 31 -13.40 -14.07 24.82
CA MET A 31 -12.76 -12.81 24.41
C MET A 31 -13.37 -11.62 25.19
N GLN A 32 -12.52 -10.79 25.79
CA GLN A 32 -12.93 -9.57 26.48
C GLN A 32 -12.71 -8.35 25.59
N VAL A 33 -13.70 -7.45 25.56
CA VAL A 33 -13.62 -6.17 24.84
C VAL A 33 -14.12 -5.03 25.73
N ALA A 34 -13.65 -3.82 25.46
CA ALA A 34 -14.14 -2.63 26.14
C ALA A 34 -15.58 -2.30 25.69
N CYS A 35 -16.39 -1.78 26.62
CA CYS A 35 -17.75 -1.35 26.35
C CYS A 35 -18.05 -0.04 27.07
N ALA A 36 -19.00 0.74 26.53
CA ALA A 36 -19.36 2.04 27.09
C ALA A 36 -20.33 1.89 28.26
N CYS A 37 -19.98 2.50 29.39
CA CYS A 37 -20.85 2.59 30.56
C CYS A 37 -21.56 3.97 30.62
N PRO A 38 -22.75 4.04 31.26
CA PRO A 38 -23.41 5.31 31.55
C PRO A 38 -22.45 6.28 32.27
N GLY A 39 -22.39 7.53 31.81
CA GLY A 39 -21.46 8.53 32.37
C GLY A 39 -20.08 8.60 31.72
N GLY A 40 -19.85 7.88 30.61
CA GLY A 40 -18.63 8.00 29.79
C GLY A 40 -17.43 7.18 30.29
N GLN A 41 -17.64 6.28 31.26
CA GLN A 41 -16.61 5.36 31.71
C GLN A 41 -16.51 4.15 30.77
N LEU A 42 -15.31 3.56 30.68
CA LEU A 42 -15.11 2.29 29.98
C LEU A 42 -15.29 1.12 30.95
N GLY A 43 -16.17 0.20 30.60
CA GLY A 43 -16.34 -1.11 31.25
C GLY A 43 -15.78 -2.23 30.38
N ALA A 44 -15.96 -3.48 30.82
CA ALA A 44 -15.56 -4.67 30.09
C ALA A 44 -16.74 -5.64 29.89
N GLN A 45 -16.78 -6.29 28.74
CA GLN A 45 -17.73 -7.38 28.45
C GLN A 45 -17.00 -8.58 27.86
N SER A 46 -17.49 -9.78 28.16
CA SER A 46 -16.89 -11.04 27.73
C SER A 46 -17.77 -11.74 26.70
N CYS A 47 -17.17 -12.34 25.67
CA CYS A 47 -17.91 -13.17 24.73
C CYS A 47 -18.42 -14.43 25.44
N THR A 48 -19.69 -14.74 25.22
CA THR A 48 -20.38 -15.94 25.74
C THR A 48 -19.70 -17.22 25.23
N ALA A 49 -19.86 -18.31 26.00
CA ALA A 49 -19.15 -19.56 25.73
C ALA A 49 -19.51 -20.21 24.38
N ASP A 50 -20.70 -19.92 23.85
CA ASP A 50 -21.17 -20.36 22.54
C ASP A 50 -20.67 -19.47 21.38
N GLY A 51 -20.13 -18.28 21.67
CA GLY A 51 -19.60 -17.33 20.70
C GLY A 51 -20.66 -16.46 20.04
N MET A 52 -21.88 -16.43 20.58
CA MET A 52 -23.05 -15.86 19.91
C MET A 52 -23.34 -14.41 20.32
N ALA A 53 -22.87 -13.99 21.50
CA ALA A 53 -23.07 -12.62 22.01
C ALA A 53 -21.99 -12.23 23.04
N TYR A 54 -21.88 -10.93 23.34
CA TYR A 54 -21.15 -10.45 24.52
C TYR A 54 -22.08 -10.39 25.75
N THR A 55 -21.52 -10.63 26.94
CA THR A 55 -22.21 -10.40 28.22
C THR A 55 -22.54 -8.92 28.40
N LYS A 56 -23.42 -8.60 29.35
CA LYS A 56 -23.66 -7.21 29.74
C LYS A 56 -22.35 -6.54 30.19
N CYS A 57 -22.16 -5.28 29.79
CA CYS A 57 -21.02 -4.47 30.18
C CYS A 57 -20.92 -4.38 31.71
N ASP A 58 -19.79 -4.86 32.26
CA ASP A 58 -19.45 -4.71 33.66
C ASP A 58 -18.82 -3.32 33.87
N CYS A 59 -19.55 -2.49 34.61
CA CYS A 59 -19.22 -1.09 34.87
C CYS A 59 -18.69 -0.86 36.29
N SER A 60 -18.23 -1.91 36.97
CA SER A 60 -17.65 -1.80 38.31
C SER A 60 -16.21 -1.25 38.26
N ALA A 61 -16.11 0.09 38.28
CA ALA A 61 -14.94 0.92 38.61
C ALA A 61 -13.52 0.35 38.37
N SER A 62 -12.92 0.72 37.23
CA SER A 62 -11.47 0.67 37.02
C SER A 62 -10.77 1.72 37.91
N SER A 63 -10.28 1.30 39.07
CA SER A 63 -9.33 2.09 39.87
C SER A 63 -7.93 1.52 39.70
N GLY A 64 -7.15 2.10 38.80
CA GLY A 64 -5.68 2.05 38.82
C GLY A 64 -5.01 0.83 38.20
N VAL A 65 -4.45 1.01 37.00
CA VAL A 65 -3.10 0.49 36.70
C VAL A 65 -2.31 1.62 36.05
N GLY A 66 -1.35 2.13 36.82
CA GLY A 66 -0.36 3.11 36.36
C GLY A 66 0.61 2.50 35.36
N GLY A 67 1.28 3.40 34.62
CA GLY A 67 2.31 3.05 33.67
C GLY A 67 3.42 2.20 34.31
N GLY A 68 3.73 1.09 33.66
CA GLY A 68 4.88 0.24 33.94
C GLY A 68 5.39 -0.30 32.62
N GLY A 69 6.58 0.12 32.22
CA GLY A 69 7.26 -0.36 31.02
C GLY A 69 7.53 -1.87 31.11
N TRP A 70 7.43 -2.54 29.97
CA TRP A 70 7.82 -3.93 29.84
C TRP A 70 9.04 -4.03 28.94
N GLY A 71 10.15 -4.34 29.59
CA GLY A 71 11.40 -4.76 28.97
C GLY A 71 11.28 -6.12 28.31
N THR A 72 12.31 -6.35 27.51
CA THR A 72 12.61 -7.52 26.69
C THR A 72 12.72 -8.85 27.45
N GLY A 73 12.35 -9.94 26.77
CA GLY A 73 12.62 -11.34 27.13
C GLY A 73 11.35 -12.17 26.90
N GLY A 74 11.31 -13.28 26.18
CA GLY A 74 12.29 -14.31 25.86
C GLY A 74 11.48 -15.61 25.81
N SER A 75 11.64 -16.41 24.76
CA SER A 75 10.86 -17.64 24.48
C SER A 75 10.88 -18.67 25.62
N PRO A 76 9.85 -19.54 25.76
CA PRO A 76 9.96 -20.71 26.61
C PRO A 76 10.37 -21.94 25.78
N SER A 77 11.45 -22.59 26.20
CA SER A 77 11.74 -24.00 25.95
C SER A 77 11.59 -24.77 27.27
N GLY A 78 11.01 -25.97 27.18
CA GLY A 78 10.56 -26.76 28.33
C GLY A 78 11.66 -27.45 29.14
N GLY A 79 11.25 -28.02 30.28
CA GLY A 79 12.07 -28.91 31.10
C GLY A 79 11.34 -29.34 32.39
N ASN A 80 11.26 -30.65 32.60
CA ASN A 80 10.58 -31.37 33.68
C ASN A 80 11.22 -31.20 35.09
N GLY A 81 10.35 -31.29 36.11
CA GLY A 81 10.50 -32.24 37.24
C GLY A 81 11.23 -31.78 38.51
N GLY A 82 10.57 -31.95 39.67
CA GLY A 82 11.23 -32.02 40.99
C GLY A 82 10.42 -31.46 42.16
N ALA A 83 10.14 -32.31 43.15
CA ALA A 83 9.26 -32.14 44.32
C ALA A 83 9.82 -31.21 45.45
N PRO A 84 9.03 -30.91 46.50
CA PRO A 84 9.24 -29.75 47.38
C PRO A 84 9.66 -30.09 48.83
N GLU A 85 10.36 -29.16 49.48
CA GLU A 85 10.47 -28.94 50.94
C GLU A 85 10.79 -27.43 51.10
N GLY A 86 10.34 -26.61 52.05
CA GLY A 86 9.65 -26.76 53.32
C GLY A 86 10.04 -25.53 54.18
N GLY A 87 9.11 -24.93 54.91
CA GLY A 87 9.40 -24.04 56.06
C GLY A 87 9.30 -22.53 55.83
N GLY A 88 8.26 -21.90 56.40
CA GLY A 88 8.25 -20.46 56.74
C GLY A 88 8.93 -20.20 58.11
N PRO A 89 8.53 -19.19 58.90
CA PRO A 89 8.01 -17.85 58.57
C PRO A 89 8.75 -16.75 59.40
N SER A 90 8.11 -15.57 59.59
CA SER A 90 8.40 -14.43 60.51
C SER A 90 9.35 -13.34 60.00
N GLY A 91 9.13 -12.04 60.22
CA GLY A 91 8.09 -11.28 60.91
C GLY A 91 8.54 -9.81 61.14
N GLY A 92 7.59 -8.87 61.27
CA GLY A 92 7.73 -7.51 61.84
C GLY A 92 8.57 -6.49 61.03
N GLY A 93 8.32 -5.18 61.00
CA GLY A 93 7.45 -4.29 61.78
C GLY A 93 8.17 -2.94 62.00
N GLY A 94 7.42 -1.82 61.93
CA GLY A 94 7.81 -0.46 62.41
C GLY A 94 8.44 0.45 61.34
N SER A 95 7.83 1.53 60.85
CA SER A 95 7.36 2.79 61.49
C SER A 95 8.47 3.74 61.94
N GLY A 96 8.43 4.99 61.44
CA GLY A 96 8.89 6.15 62.21
C GLY A 96 9.49 7.33 61.43
N ASN A 97 8.69 8.41 61.34
CA ASN A 97 9.02 9.85 61.36
C ASN A 97 9.98 10.43 60.29
N GLY A 98 9.78 11.62 59.73
CA GLY A 98 8.99 12.80 60.12
C GLY A 98 9.87 14.04 59.88
N GLY A 99 9.30 15.13 59.34
CA GLY A 99 9.98 16.43 59.29
C GLY A 99 9.80 17.23 58.01
N ALA A 100 8.86 18.16 58.03
CA ALA A 100 8.74 19.32 57.15
C ALA A 100 9.13 20.59 57.96
N PRO A 101 8.94 21.84 57.50
CA PRO A 101 9.20 22.48 56.19
C PRO A 101 9.90 23.86 56.34
N ALA A 102 10.12 24.57 55.22
CA ALA A 102 10.17 26.03 54.99
C ALA A 102 11.27 26.34 53.95
N GLY A 103 11.18 27.26 52.99
CA GLY A 103 10.19 28.31 52.67
C GLY A 103 10.92 29.42 51.88
N GLY A 104 10.29 29.96 50.83
CA GLY A 104 10.65 31.21 50.12
C GLY A 104 11.94 31.18 49.28
N ALA A 105 12.16 32.02 48.26
CA ALA A 105 11.38 33.04 47.57
C ALA A 105 12.13 33.37 46.25
N SER A 106 11.41 34.02 45.34
CA SER A 106 11.83 34.61 44.05
C SER A 106 13.08 35.50 44.06
N SER A 107 13.83 35.56 42.96
CA SER A 107 14.03 36.80 42.17
C SER A 107 14.92 36.63 40.93
N SER A 108 14.47 37.30 39.88
CA SER A 108 15.09 37.75 38.62
C SER A 108 16.60 38.04 38.57
N GLY A 109 17.18 37.83 37.38
CA GLY A 109 18.09 38.81 36.76
C GLY A 109 19.39 38.24 36.19
N GLY A 110 19.64 38.51 34.90
CA GLY A 110 21.00 38.63 34.35
C GLY A 110 21.39 37.63 33.25
N ALA A 111 21.33 38.09 32.00
CA ALA A 111 22.32 37.71 30.99
C ALA A 111 23.57 38.58 31.20
N PRO A 112 24.80 38.08 30.95
CA PRO A 112 25.42 38.35 29.65
C PRO A 112 26.32 37.21 29.11
N SER A 113 26.64 37.36 27.83
CA SER A 113 27.43 36.50 26.95
C SER A 113 28.88 36.22 27.41
N GLY A 114 29.41 35.05 27.02
CA GLY A 114 30.81 34.91 26.61
C GLY A 114 31.61 33.74 27.20
N GLY A 115 31.88 32.74 26.36
CA GLY A 115 33.17 32.03 26.31
C GLY A 115 33.38 30.81 27.22
N GLY A 116 33.58 29.64 26.62
CA GLY A 116 34.18 28.48 27.30
C GLY A 116 33.88 27.12 26.65
N SER A 117 34.71 26.68 25.70
CA SER A 117 35.08 25.25 25.56
C SER A 117 36.19 24.96 26.60
N PRO A 118 36.43 23.71 27.10
CA PRO A 118 36.45 22.46 26.30
C PRO A 118 36.00 21.15 27.01
N GLY A 119 35.87 20.06 26.24
CA GLY A 119 36.36 18.74 26.66
C GLY A 119 35.35 17.60 26.86
N GLY A 120 35.48 16.57 26.00
CA GLY A 120 35.25 15.13 26.27
C GLY A 120 33.80 14.65 26.25
N GLY A 121 33.39 13.60 25.53
CA GLY A 121 34.09 12.59 24.73
C GLY A 121 33.08 11.48 24.34
N SER A 122 33.29 10.92 23.13
CA SER A 122 33.04 9.54 22.62
C SER A 122 31.85 8.72 23.15
N SER A 123 31.08 7.92 22.39
CA SER A 123 31.29 7.07 21.18
C SER A 123 29.92 6.42 20.84
N GLY A 124 29.58 5.85 19.69
CA GLY A 124 30.18 5.48 18.40
C GLY A 124 29.03 4.98 17.49
N GLY A 125 29.15 4.56 16.24
CA GLY A 125 30.24 4.40 15.29
C GLY A 125 29.64 3.69 14.08
N ALA A 126 29.74 4.29 12.89
CA ALA A 126 29.42 3.64 11.63
C ALA A 126 30.74 3.35 10.89
N SER A 127 31.04 2.08 10.71
CA SER A 127 32.25 1.59 10.04
C SER A 127 32.06 1.58 8.52
N SER A 128 32.88 2.38 7.83
CA SER A 128 33.17 2.26 6.40
C SER A 128 34.63 1.80 6.23
N GLY A 129 34.82 0.67 5.54
CA GLY A 129 36.13 0.20 5.11
C GLY A 129 36.29 0.50 3.62
N GLY A 130 37.29 1.32 3.29
CA GLY A 130 37.74 1.56 1.92
C GLY A 130 38.93 0.66 1.54
N GLY A 131 39.16 0.56 0.23
CA GLY A 131 40.41 0.08 -0.36
C GLY A 131 40.70 0.87 -1.65
N SER A 132 41.82 1.58 -1.66
CA SER A 132 42.42 2.36 -2.77
C SER A 132 42.99 1.42 -3.87
N SER A 133 43.50 1.80 -5.05
CA SER A 133 44.15 3.01 -5.57
C SER A 133 44.45 2.84 -7.09
N GLY A 134 44.67 3.96 -7.79
CA GLY A 134 45.36 4.08 -9.09
C GLY A 134 44.52 4.89 -10.09
N GLY A 135 44.88 6.08 -10.58
CA GLY A 135 46.16 6.76 -10.79
C GLY A 135 46.33 7.02 -12.29
N GLY A 136 46.20 8.26 -12.77
CA GLY A 136 46.43 8.58 -14.19
C GLY A 136 45.88 9.92 -14.71
N SER A 137 46.66 10.97 -14.51
CA SER A 137 46.89 12.22 -15.24
C SER A 137 46.00 12.73 -16.40
N SER A 138 45.70 14.05 -16.27
CA SER A 138 45.90 15.17 -17.22
C SER A 138 45.19 15.24 -18.58
N GLY A 139 44.50 16.37 -18.80
CA GLY A 139 44.18 16.91 -20.12
C GLY A 139 43.32 18.17 -20.02
N GLY A 140 43.95 19.35 -20.04
CA GLY A 140 43.27 20.65 -20.06
C GLY A 140 42.72 21.04 -21.45
N GLY A 141 41.89 22.08 -21.47
CA GLY A 141 41.44 22.74 -22.70
C GLY A 141 40.34 23.77 -22.45
N SER A 142 40.68 25.04 -22.64
CA SER A 142 39.91 26.24 -22.27
C SER A 142 38.77 26.64 -23.24
N SER A 143 37.78 27.31 -22.65
CA SER A 143 37.11 28.57 -23.03
C SER A 143 36.59 28.87 -24.46
N GLY A 144 35.35 29.37 -24.49
CA GLY A 144 34.77 30.30 -25.48
C GLY A 144 33.28 29.95 -25.69
N GLY A 145 32.26 30.79 -25.54
CA GLY A 145 32.12 32.24 -25.42
C GLY A 145 30.98 32.68 -26.35
N GLY A 146 29.91 33.29 -25.82
CA GLY A 146 28.97 34.16 -26.57
C GLY A 146 27.60 33.60 -26.99
N ALA A 147 26.54 34.13 -26.37
CA ALA A 147 25.12 34.11 -26.81
C ALA A 147 24.87 35.20 -27.90
N PRO A 148 23.64 35.59 -28.36
CA PRO A 148 22.26 35.18 -27.99
C PRO A 148 21.20 35.14 -29.14
N SER A 149 19.94 34.84 -28.76
CA SER A 149 18.64 35.37 -29.28
C SER A 149 17.69 34.45 -30.08
N GLY A 150 16.40 34.46 -29.67
CA GLY A 150 15.24 34.51 -30.57
C GLY A 150 14.26 33.32 -30.62
N GLY A 151 13.00 33.56 -30.23
CA GLY A 151 11.78 32.82 -30.67
C GLY A 151 11.45 31.54 -29.88
N SER A 152 10.37 31.47 -29.08
CA SER A 152 8.93 31.41 -29.42
C SER A 152 8.36 30.05 -29.00
N THR A 153 7.34 30.12 -28.15
CA THR A 153 6.27 29.14 -27.88
C THR A 153 6.27 27.82 -28.66
N GLY A 154 6.34 26.70 -27.94
CA GLY A 154 6.04 25.38 -28.46
C GLY A 154 5.68 24.42 -27.33
N SER A 155 4.39 24.04 -27.25
CA SER A 155 3.92 22.89 -26.49
C SER A 155 4.73 21.65 -26.88
N GLY A 156 5.42 21.06 -25.92
CA GLY A 156 6.17 19.82 -26.11
C GLY A 156 5.78 18.83 -25.01
N GLY A 157 4.79 17.99 -25.30
CA GLY A 157 4.64 16.73 -24.59
C GLY A 157 5.80 15.83 -24.99
N THR A 158 6.76 15.64 -24.10
CA THR A 158 7.82 14.66 -24.26
C THR A 158 7.49 13.44 -23.40
N THR A 159 7.30 12.32 -24.08
CA THR A 159 7.38 10.98 -23.51
C THR A 159 8.75 10.79 -22.89
N GLY A 160 8.82 10.92 -21.57
CA GLY A 160 10.00 10.60 -20.77
C GLY A 160 10.25 9.10 -20.75
N GLY A 161 10.80 8.58 -21.84
CA GLY A 161 11.63 7.37 -21.82
C GLY A 161 12.94 7.73 -21.12
N GLY A 162 12.91 7.80 -19.79
CA GLY A 162 14.12 7.87 -18.99
C GLY A 162 14.91 6.60 -19.23
N GLY A 163 16.06 6.72 -19.90
CA GLY A 163 16.98 5.61 -20.10
C GLY A 163 17.31 4.95 -18.77
N TRP A 164 17.19 3.63 -18.72
CA TRP A 164 17.56 2.78 -17.59
C TRP A 164 19.10 2.70 -17.49
N GLY A 165 19.74 3.85 -17.26
CA GLY A 165 21.17 3.97 -17.03
C GLY A 165 21.43 4.11 -15.53
N GLY A 166 21.43 2.98 -14.81
CA GLY A 166 21.76 2.91 -13.40
C GLY A 166 22.89 1.91 -13.17
N ASN A 167 23.97 2.40 -12.55
CA ASN A 167 25.24 1.73 -12.29
C ASN A 167 25.09 0.56 -11.29
N GLY A 168 24.53 -0.54 -11.78
CA GLY A 168 24.62 -1.88 -11.21
C GLY A 168 24.79 -2.82 -12.40
N GLY A 169 25.74 -3.75 -12.36
CA GLY A 169 26.13 -4.59 -13.50
C GLY A 169 25.04 -5.53 -14.03
N PHE A 170 23.94 -4.98 -14.56
CA PHE A 170 22.93 -5.69 -15.32
C PHE A 170 23.45 -5.78 -16.75
N GLY A 171 24.13 -6.88 -17.04
CA GLY A 171 24.66 -7.17 -18.37
C GLY A 171 23.55 -7.41 -19.37
N GLY A 172 23.03 -6.34 -19.97
CA GLY A 172 22.32 -6.43 -21.25
C GLY A 172 23.32 -6.67 -22.37
N GLY A 173 24.03 -7.79 -22.34
CA GLY A 173 24.98 -8.16 -23.38
C GLY A 173 24.24 -8.55 -24.66
N SER A 174 24.72 -8.04 -25.80
CA SER A 174 24.40 -8.61 -27.11
C SER A 174 24.71 -10.12 -27.11
N PHE A 175 23.96 -10.89 -27.90
CA PHE A 175 24.05 -12.33 -28.02
C PHE A 175 25.47 -12.78 -28.42
N GLY A 176 26.33 -13.01 -27.43
CA GLY A 176 27.65 -13.61 -27.62
C GLY A 176 27.55 -15.13 -27.73
N PRO A 177 28.49 -15.80 -28.42
CA PRO A 177 28.55 -17.26 -28.42
C PRO A 177 28.70 -17.79 -26.99
N VAL A 178 27.82 -18.71 -26.59
CA VAL A 178 27.93 -19.46 -25.34
C VAL A 178 28.64 -20.79 -25.59
N GLY A 179 29.35 -21.31 -24.59
CA GLY A 179 29.97 -22.63 -24.65
C GLY A 179 28.97 -23.78 -24.47
N ASP A 180 29.48 -24.97 -24.18
CA ASP A 180 28.66 -26.14 -23.87
C ASP A 180 27.82 -25.93 -22.61
N TYR A 181 26.81 -26.78 -22.39
CA TYR A 181 26.02 -26.76 -21.15
C TYR A 181 26.91 -26.96 -19.92
N ALA A 182 26.63 -26.18 -18.86
CA ALA A 182 27.44 -26.15 -17.66
C ALA A 182 27.35 -27.45 -16.85
N GLY A 183 28.49 -28.00 -16.44
CA GLY A 183 28.57 -29.23 -15.63
C GLY A 183 28.43 -29.00 -14.12
N ASN A 184 28.03 -30.03 -13.38
CA ASN A 184 28.02 -30.03 -11.90
C ASN A 184 27.25 -28.87 -11.25
N VAL A 185 26.24 -28.33 -11.93
CA VAL A 185 25.38 -27.25 -11.43
C VAL A 185 23.95 -27.53 -11.86
N LYS A 186 22.98 -26.95 -11.15
CA LYS A 186 21.57 -26.97 -11.56
C LYS A 186 20.92 -25.61 -11.46
N ILE A 187 19.92 -25.35 -12.31
CA ILE A 187 18.97 -24.26 -12.09
C ILE A 187 18.00 -24.73 -10.99
N GLN A 188 17.99 -24.05 -9.84
CA GLN A 188 17.13 -24.39 -8.71
C GLN A 188 15.77 -23.68 -8.77
N GLU A 189 15.74 -22.45 -9.31
CA GLU A 189 14.55 -21.61 -9.33
C GLU A 189 14.68 -20.57 -10.45
N ILE A 190 13.55 -20.21 -11.06
CA ILE A 190 13.42 -19.04 -11.92
C ILE A 190 12.26 -18.21 -11.38
N ALA A 191 12.50 -16.93 -11.14
CA ALA A 191 11.49 -16.01 -10.64
C ALA A 191 11.54 -14.67 -11.40
N LEU A 192 10.38 -14.06 -11.55
CA LEU A 192 10.19 -12.75 -12.17
C LEU A 192 9.80 -11.73 -11.09
N TYR A 193 10.32 -10.51 -11.19
CA TYR A 193 10.08 -9.45 -10.23
C TYR A 193 9.49 -8.22 -10.91
N GLN A 194 8.30 -7.84 -10.46
CA GLN A 194 7.63 -6.59 -10.78
C GLN A 194 7.02 -6.06 -9.48
N ALA A 195 7.79 -5.32 -8.69
CA ALA A 195 7.51 -4.98 -7.29
C ALA A 195 7.58 -6.18 -6.32
N VAL A 196 7.00 -7.32 -6.68
CA VAL A 196 6.99 -8.57 -5.89
C VAL A 196 7.61 -9.73 -6.68
N LYS A 197 8.18 -10.70 -5.96
CA LYS A 197 8.66 -11.97 -6.50
C LYS A 197 7.48 -12.82 -6.96
N ILE A 198 7.54 -13.25 -8.21
CA ILE A 198 6.59 -14.15 -8.87
C ILE A 198 7.36 -15.40 -9.29
N GLY A 199 7.05 -16.54 -8.68
CA GLY A 199 7.69 -17.81 -9.04
C GLY A 199 7.28 -18.26 -10.45
N LEU A 200 8.26 -18.65 -11.26
CA LEU A 200 8.03 -19.27 -12.58
C LEU A 200 8.38 -20.76 -12.56
N MET A 201 9.49 -21.10 -11.90
CA MET A 201 9.95 -22.47 -11.72
C MET A 201 10.56 -22.65 -10.34
N LYS A 202 10.32 -23.79 -9.69
CA LYS A 202 11.04 -24.21 -8.49
C LYS A 202 11.36 -25.70 -8.55
N ASN A 203 12.62 -26.08 -8.31
CA ASN A 203 13.08 -27.46 -8.32
C ASN A 203 12.71 -28.24 -9.60
N GLY A 204 12.83 -27.59 -10.76
CA GLY A 204 12.50 -28.15 -12.07
C GLY A 204 11.00 -28.21 -12.40
N GLN A 205 10.12 -27.82 -11.47
CA GLN A 205 8.68 -27.82 -11.66
C GLN A 205 8.16 -26.41 -11.94
N GLU A 206 7.23 -26.29 -12.89
CA GLU A 206 6.51 -25.05 -13.16
C GLU A 206 5.68 -24.61 -11.94
N VAL A 207 5.72 -23.32 -11.63
CA VAL A 207 4.83 -22.69 -10.65
C VAL A 207 3.55 -22.28 -11.39
N THR A 208 2.55 -23.17 -11.38
CA THR A 208 1.27 -22.96 -12.08
C THR A 208 0.35 -21.98 -11.34
N GLN A 209 0.36 -22.01 -10.01
CA GLN A 209 -0.33 -21.04 -9.16
C GLN A 209 0.63 -19.95 -8.71
N LYS A 210 0.65 -18.86 -9.48
CA LYS A 210 1.46 -17.68 -9.16
C LYS A 210 0.79 -16.88 -8.03
N ASN A 211 1.59 -16.36 -7.11
CA ASN A 211 1.15 -15.52 -6.00
C ASN A 211 0.71 -14.11 -6.46
N ALA A 212 1.23 -13.63 -7.60
CA ALA A 212 0.89 -12.34 -8.18
C ALA A 212 0.90 -12.40 -9.73
N PRO A 213 0.14 -11.51 -10.41
CA PRO A 213 0.10 -11.44 -11.87
C PRO A 213 1.38 -10.82 -12.45
N VAL A 214 1.78 -11.27 -13.65
CA VAL A 214 2.81 -10.61 -14.44
C VAL A 214 2.15 -9.57 -15.34
N VAL A 215 2.64 -8.34 -15.32
CA VAL A 215 2.08 -7.20 -16.06
C VAL A 215 2.81 -7.05 -17.38
N ALA A 216 2.08 -7.16 -18.48
CA ALA A 216 2.60 -6.90 -19.82
C ALA A 216 2.91 -5.41 -20.02
N GLY A 217 3.95 -5.11 -20.81
CA GLY A 217 4.41 -3.75 -21.08
C GLY A 217 5.04 -3.05 -19.87
N ARG A 218 5.41 -3.79 -18.82
CA ARG A 218 6.09 -3.28 -17.62
C ARG A 218 7.46 -3.97 -17.51
N PRO A 219 8.55 -3.23 -17.21
CA PRO A 219 9.87 -3.86 -17.09
C PRO A 219 9.85 -4.92 -16.00
N ALA A 220 10.69 -5.94 -16.14
CA ALA A 220 10.76 -7.03 -15.18
C ALA A 220 12.22 -7.43 -14.92
N LEU A 221 12.53 -7.80 -13.69
CA LEU A 221 13.78 -8.49 -13.37
C LEU A 221 13.50 -9.99 -13.34
N VAL A 222 14.11 -10.76 -14.24
CA VAL A 222 14.13 -12.22 -14.16
C VAL A 222 15.40 -12.68 -13.47
N ARG A 223 15.26 -13.47 -12.41
CA ARG A 223 16.36 -14.06 -11.65
C ARG A 223 16.40 -15.56 -11.88
N VAL A 224 17.54 -16.05 -12.36
CA VAL A 224 17.82 -17.49 -12.48
C VAL A 224 18.74 -17.87 -11.33
N PHE A 225 18.22 -18.70 -10.43
CA PHE A 225 18.91 -19.21 -9.26
C PHE A 225 19.60 -20.52 -9.58
N VAL A 226 20.81 -20.71 -9.07
CA VAL A 226 21.63 -21.88 -9.31
C VAL A 226 22.09 -22.53 -8.00
N ALA A 227 22.30 -23.83 -8.06
CA ALA A 227 22.93 -24.60 -6.99
C ALA A 227 24.09 -25.42 -7.58
N PRO A 228 25.34 -25.17 -7.15
CA PRO A 228 26.41 -26.13 -7.33
C PRO A 228 26.03 -27.51 -6.77
N VAL A 229 26.44 -28.59 -7.45
CA VAL A 229 26.32 -29.97 -6.94
C VAL A 229 27.71 -30.60 -6.81
N THR A 230 27.78 -31.82 -6.30
CA THR A 230 29.05 -32.54 -6.10
C THR A 230 29.94 -32.48 -7.35
N GLY A 231 31.21 -32.13 -7.15
CA GLY A 231 32.20 -31.98 -8.22
C GLY A 231 32.27 -30.59 -8.85
N PHE A 232 31.43 -29.64 -8.42
CA PHE A 232 31.52 -28.25 -8.90
C PHE A 232 32.76 -27.54 -8.36
N THR A 233 33.52 -26.91 -9.24
CA THR A 233 34.58 -25.97 -8.90
C THR A 233 34.14 -24.55 -9.21
N ASN A 234 34.48 -23.61 -8.33
CA ASN A 234 34.15 -22.19 -8.48
C ASN A 234 34.64 -21.69 -9.83
N ARG A 235 33.73 -21.17 -10.64
CA ARG A 235 34.06 -20.66 -11.97
C ARG A 235 32.98 -19.74 -12.50
N LYS A 236 33.35 -18.99 -13.53
CA LYS A 236 32.43 -18.19 -14.30
C LYS A 236 31.54 -19.08 -15.15
N LEU A 237 30.23 -18.84 -15.09
CA LEU A 237 29.25 -19.43 -15.98
C LEU A 237 28.50 -18.32 -16.73
N THR A 238 27.85 -18.69 -17.83
CA THR A 238 26.98 -17.79 -18.60
C THR A 238 25.58 -18.38 -18.64
N ALA A 239 24.59 -17.65 -18.13
CA ALA A 239 23.19 -17.97 -18.32
C ALA A 239 22.68 -17.33 -19.62
N LYS A 240 21.92 -18.10 -20.40
CA LYS A 240 21.18 -17.64 -21.57
C LYS A 240 19.69 -17.65 -21.24
N LEU A 241 19.05 -16.51 -21.43
CA LEU A 241 17.60 -16.36 -21.33
C LEU A 241 17.03 -16.18 -22.73
N GLU A 242 16.46 -17.26 -23.26
CA GLU A 242 15.79 -17.27 -24.55
C GLU A 242 14.37 -16.76 -24.37
N LEU A 243 14.06 -15.67 -25.07
CA LEU A 243 12.74 -15.05 -25.09
C LEU A 243 12.13 -15.21 -26.47
N THR A 244 10.87 -15.64 -26.52
CA THR A 244 10.10 -15.78 -27.77
C THR A 244 8.71 -15.20 -27.61
N SER A 245 8.22 -14.59 -28.68
CA SER A 245 6.90 -13.99 -28.82
C SER A 245 6.57 -13.94 -30.31
N THR A 246 5.30 -13.71 -30.63
CA THR A 246 4.87 -13.29 -31.97
C THR A 246 5.43 -11.93 -32.37
N ASP A 247 5.85 -11.07 -31.43
CA ASP A 247 6.58 -9.85 -31.71
C ASP A 247 8.06 -10.15 -32.05
N PRO A 248 8.53 -9.86 -33.28
CA PRO A 248 9.92 -10.13 -33.69
C PRO A 248 10.96 -9.25 -32.98
N ASN A 249 10.53 -8.23 -32.25
CA ASN A 249 11.41 -7.33 -31.50
C ASN A 249 11.80 -7.89 -30.13
N VAL A 250 11.14 -8.95 -29.64
CA VAL A 250 11.56 -9.63 -28.41
C VAL A 250 12.93 -10.28 -28.62
N LYS A 251 13.91 -9.96 -27.75
CA LYS A 251 15.30 -10.42 -27.89
C LYS A 251 15.72 -11.26 -26.69
N SER A 252 16.48 -12.33 -26.98
CA SER A 252 17.12 -13.14 -25.96
C SER A 252 18.35 -12.42 -25.38
N GLN A 253 18.71 -12.73 -24.13
CA GLN A 253 19.81 -12.09 -23.40
C GLN A 253 20.78 -13.13 -22.81
N THR A 254 22.02 -12.74 -22.56
CA THR A 254 23.01 -13.53 -21.81
C THR A 254 23.61 -12.72 -20.66
N VAL A 255 23.86 -13.38 -19.53
CA VAL A 255 24.50 -12.79 -18.35
C VAL A 255 25.52 -13.78 -17.81
N SER A 256 26.71 -13.30 -17.42
CA SER A 256 27.72 -14.15 -16.77
C SER A 256 27.85 -13.84 -15.29
N LEU A 257 28.18 -14.86 -14.50
CA LEU A 257 28.37 -14.78 -13.05
C LEU A 257 29.47 -15.73 -12.61
N ASP A 258 30.31 -15.30 -11.67
CA ASP A 258 31.23 -16.17 -10.94
C ASP A 258 30.46 -16.95 -9.88
N VAL A 259 30.18 -18.23 -10.16
CA VAL A 259 29.39 -19.08 -9.27
C VAL A 259 30.34 -19.76 -8.28
N SER A 260 30.07 -19.57 -6.99
CA SER A 260 30.85 -20.14 -5.89
C SER A 260 29.99 -20.81 -4.80
N ALA A 261 28.69 -20.54 -4.79
CA ALA A 261 27.74 -21.06 -3.81
C ALA A 261 26.33 -21.11 -4.42
N ALA A 262 25.39 -21.73 -3.70
CA ALA A 262 23.98 -21.71 -4.08
C ALA A 262 23.39 -20.28 -3.97
N SER A 263 22.52 -19.95 -4.91
CA SER A 263 21.83 -18.67 -4.95
C SER A 263 20.85 -18.50 -3.80
N THR A 264 20.70 -17.26 -3.33
CA THR A 264 19.74 -16.88 -2.28
C THR A 264 18.94 -15.65 -2.69
N ASP A 265 17.71 -15.52 -2.18
CA ASP A 265 16.87 -14.37 -2.49
C ASP A 265 17.49 -13.04 -2.07
N SER A 266 18.12 -12.99 -0.88
CA SER A 266 18.70 -11.79 -0.27
C SER A 266 19.96 -11.25 -0.98
N ASN A 267 20.59 -12.05 -1.85
CA ASN A 267 21.81 -11.67 -2.54
C ASN A 267 21.63 -11.64 -4.07
N LEU A 268 21.45 -10.44 -4.64
CA LEU A 268 21.40 -10.25 -6.10
C LEU A 268 22.67 -10.76 -6.80
N GLY A 269 23.84 -10.63 -6.19
CA GLY A 269 25.10 -11.11 -6.75
C GLY A 269 25.23 -12.62 -6.79
N SER A 270 24.28 -13.37 -6.20
CA SER A 270 24.27 -14.83 -6.25
C SER A 270 23.40 -15.40 -7.39
N THR A 271 22.68 -14.57 -8.13
CA THR A 271 21.75 -14.98 -9.20
C THR A 271 22.14 -14.38 -10.56
N PHE A 272 21.79 -15.06 -11.65
CA PHE A 272 21.83 -14.43 -12.97
C PHE A 272 20.61 -13.53 -13.12
N ASN A 273 20.85 -12.24 -13.33
CA ASN A 273 19.83 -11.19 -13.28
C ASN A 273 19.64 -10.58 -14.66
N PHE A 274 18.47 -10.81 -15.26
CA PHE A 274 18.10 -10.28 -16.57
C PHE A 274 17.08 -9.16 -16.40
N LEU A 275 17.42 -7.94 -16.81
CA LEU A 275 16.46 -6.85 -16.88
C LEU A 275 15.77 -6.91 -18.24
N ILE A 276 14.47 -7.18 -18.21
CA ILE A 276 13.63 -7.25 -19.41
C ILE A 276 12.94 -5.90 -19.58
N PRO A 277 13.23 -5.15 -20.66
CA PRO A 277 12.55 -3.90 -20.96
C PRO A 277 11.03 -4.10 -21.15
N PRO A 278 10.21 -3.06 -20.90
CA PRO A 278 8.75 -3.17 -20.95
C PRO A 278 8.23 -3.69 -22.29
N GLU A 279 8.80 -3.24 -23.40
CA GLU A 279 8.43 -3.65 -24.76
C GLU A 279 8.69 -5.14 -25.05
N GLN A 280 9.52 -5.81 -24.25
CA GLN A 280 9.79 -7.23 -24.39
C GLN A 280 8.88 -8.11 -23.52
N VAL A 281 8.14 -7.52 -22.57
CA VAL A 281 7.16 -8.23 -21.73
C VAL A 281 5.80 -8.26 -22.42
N THR A 282 5.68 -9.06 -23.48
CA THR A 282 4.44 -9.25 -24.23
C THR A 282 3.51 -10.25 -23.53
N THR A 283 2.22 -10.24 -23.88
CA THR A 283 1.22 -11.15 -23.28
C THR A 283 1.40 -12.62 -23.68
N ASP A 284 2.10 -12.88 -24.78
CA ASP A 284 2.44 -14.21 -25.29
C ASP A 284 3.90 -14.60 -25.03
N LEU A 285 4.62 -13.83 -24.20
CA LEU A 285 6.03 -14.04 -23.90
C LEU A 285 6.26 -15.45 -23.37
N LYS A 286 7.16 -16.17 -24.03
CA LYS A 286 7.70 -17.45 -23.57
C LYS A 286 9.17 -17.35 -23.24
N LEU A 287 9.58 -18.11 -22.23
CA LEU A 287 10.92 -18.08 -21.66
C LEU A 287 11.53 -19.48 -21.57
N THR A 288 12.82 -19.57 -21.91
CA THR A 288 13.70 -20.71 -21.59
C THR A 288 14.99 -20.19 -20.99
N ALA A 289 15.41 -20.72 -19.84
CA ALA A 289 16.70 -20.42 -19.22
C ALA A 289 17.66 -21.59 -19.39
N SER A 290 18.94 -21.31 -19.65
CA SER A 290 19.99 -22.32 -19.72
C SER A 290 21.32 -21.83 -19.15
N LEU A 291 22.12 -22.73 -18.59
CA LEU A 291 23.47 -22.44 -18.08
C LEU A 291 24.52 -23.07 -18.99
N HIS A 292 25.54 -22.28 -19.29
CA HIS A 292 26.62 -22.63 -20.19
C HIS A 292 27.98 -22.34 -19.55
N GLU A 293 28.97 -23.14 -19.91
CA GLU A 293 30.36 -22.79 -19.70
C GLU A 293 30.73 -21.56 -20.57
N PRO A 294 31.77 -20.81 -20.18
CA PRO A 294 32.39 -19.83 -21.08
C PRO A 294 32.84 -20.51 -22.40
N SER A 295 32.85 -19.77 -23.50
CA SER A 295 33.23 -20.30 -24.83
C SER A 295 34.56 -21.07 -24.77
N GLY A 296 34.58 -22.30 -25.29
CA GLY A 296 35.76 -23.16 -25.34
C GLY A 296 35.97 -24.12 -24.16
N ALA A 297 35.13 -24.07 -23.12
CA ALA A 297 35.15 -25.01 -21.99
C ALA A 297 34.00 -26.01 -22.05
N SER A 298 34.24 -27.26 -21.64
CA SER A 298 33.24 -28.33 -21.56
C SER A 298 33.48 -29.19 -20.33
N VAL A 299 32.47 -29.33 -19.47
CA VAL A 299 32.56 -30.11 -18.22
C VAL A 299 31.64 -31.34 -18.25
N GLY A 300 30.91 -31.58 -19.34
CA GLY A 300 29.96 -32.69 -19.46
C GLY A 300 28.74 -32.51 -18.55
N ALA A 301 27.59 -32.15 -19.13
CA ALA A 301 26.38 -31.84 -18.38
C ALA A 301 25.15 -32.60 -18.88
N THR A 302 24.26 -32.96 -17.95
CA THR A 302 22.92 -33.41 -18.29
C THR A 302 22.03 -32.19 -18.55
N GLN A 303 21.53 -32.01 -19.77
CA GLN A 303 20.72 -30.83 -20.14
C GLN A 303 19.53 -30.59 -19.18
N SER A 304 18.93 -31.65 -18.64
CA SER A 304 17.75 -31.55 -17.77
C SER A 304 17.98 -30.83 -16.45
N THR A 305 19.24 -30.63 -16.00
CA THR A 305 19.54 -29.88 -14.77
C THR A 305 19.89 -28.42 -15.03
N VAL A 306 20.31 -28.09 -16.25
CA VAL A 306 20.87 -26.77 -16.62
C VAL A 306 20.13 -26.08 -17.75
N LYS A 307 18.98 -26.62 -18.18
CA LYS A 307 18.05 -25.98 -19.11
C LYS A 307 16.62 -26.19 -18.62
N TRP A 308 15.84 -25.11 -18.58
CA TRP A 308 14.43 -25.19 -18.24
C TRP A 308 13.57 -24.14 -18.98
N PRO A 309 12.42 -24.54 -19.55
CA PRO A 309 11.98 -25.92 -19.72
C PRO A 309 12.86 -26.69 -20.73
N ALA A 310 12.82 -28.02 -20.73
CA ALA A 310 13.70 -28.83 -21.56
C ALA A 310 13.41 -28.69 -23.07
N GLN A 311 12.14 -28.66 -23.47
CA GLN A 311 11.73 -28.56 -24.87
C GLN A 311 11.13 -27.20 -25.23
N THR A 312 9.90 -26.92 -24.77
CA THR A 312 9.13 -25.74 -25.18
C THR A 312 9.21 -24.66 -24.12
N GLY A 313 9.50 -23.42 -24.53
CA GLY A 313 9.54 -22.29 -23.60
C GLY A 313 8.24 -22.15 -22.81
N MET A 314 8.37 -21.84 -21.52
CA MET A 314 7.21 -21.68 -20.63
C MET A 314 6.48 -20.40 -21.00
N ASN A 315 5.15 -20.41 -20.97
CA ASN A 315 4.39 -19.17 -21.04
C ASN A 315 4.50 -18.40 -19.71
N VAL A 316 5.03 -17.17 -19.77
CA VAL A 316 5.15 -16.30 -18.59
C VAL A 316 3.77 -15.91 -18.05
N GLY A 317 2.73 -15.90 -18.89
CA GLY A 317 1.37 -15.57 -18.50
C GLY A 317 1.19 -14.10 -18.14
N ALA A 318 1.86 -13.21 -18.89
CA ALA A 318 1.73 -11.78 -18.72
C ALA A 318 0.38 -11.28 -19.24
N ASP A 319 -0.22 -10.32 -18.53
CA ASP A 319 -1.54 -9.78 -18.85
C ASP A 319 -1.51 -8.25 -18.71
N SER A 320 -2.39 -7.58 -19.45
CA SER A 320 -2.43 -6.12 -19.48
C SER A 320 -3.28 -5.59 -18.33
N SER A 321 -2.67 -4.76 -17.48
CA SER A 321 -3.37 -3.96 -16.48
C SER A 321 -3.91 -2.66 -17.08
N GLY A 322 -3.20 -2.07 -18.04
CA GLY A 322 -3.42 -0.71 -18.51
C GLY A 322 -2.64 0.33 -17.70
N VAL A 323 -3.02 1.60 -17.86
CA VAL A 323 -2.30 2.77 -17.35
C VAL A 323 -2.97 3.31 -16.08
N MET A 324 -2.17 3.67 -15.09
CA MET A 324 -2.62 4.35 -13.88
C MET A 324 -2.45 5.85 -14.05
N ARG A 325 -3.52 6.61 -13.82
CA ARG A 325 -3.55 8.07 -13.99
C ARG A 325 -3.88 8.76 -12.68
N VAL A 326 -2.99 9.61 -12.20
CA VAL A 326 -3.20 10.40 -11.00
C VAL A 326 -3.04 11.87 -11.33
N LYS A 327 -4.08 12.67 -11.04
CA LYS A 327 -4.05 14.12 -11.16
C LYS A 327 -3.95 14.73 -9.77
N PHE A 328 -2.86 15.47 -9.55
CA PHE A 328 -2.56 16.13 -8.30
C PHE A 328 -3.21 17.50 -8.26
N VAL A 329 -3.79 17.85 -7.11
CA VAL A 329 -4.42 19.15 -6.87
C VAL A 329 -3.75 19.81 -5.67
N PRO A 330 -2.92 20.85 -5.88
CA PRO A 330 -2.35 21.60 -4.78
C PRO A 330 -3.41 22.52 -4.17
N PHE A 331 -3.62 22.40 -2.87
CA PHE A 331 -4.47 23.32 -2.12
C PHE A 331 -3.61 24.39 -1.43
N ARG A 332 -3.92 25.66 -1.70
CA ARG A 332 -3.34 26.79 -0.99
C ARG A 332 -4.08 26.98 0.32
N TYR A 333 -3.40 26.74 1.44
CA TYR A 333 -4.01 26.83 2.75
C TYR A 333 -4.14 28.29 3.20
N LYS A 334 -5.37 28.79 3.25
CA LYS A 334 -5.71 30.17 3.64
C LYS A 334 -6.39 30.27 5.00
N ALA A 335 -6.78 29.15 5.61
CA ALA A 335 -7.56 29.15 6.86
C ALA A 335 -6.83 29.80 8.04
N ASP A 336 -5.49 29.83 8.03
CA ASP A 336 -4.65 30.49 9.04
C ASP A 336 -3.98 31.78 8.52
N GLY A 337 -4.41 32.29 7.37
CA GLY A 337 -3.84 33.47 6.73
C GLY A 337 -2.48 33.28 6.05
N SER A 338 -1.89 32.09 6.11
CA SER A 338 -0.53 31.86 5.63
C SER A 338 -0.37 31.77 4.11
N SER A 339 -1.44 31.37 3.40
CA SER A 339 -1.43 31.13 1.95
C SER A 339 -0.36 30.13 1.48
N ARG A 340 0.05 29.19 2.35
CA ARG A 340 1.07 28.18 2.05
C ARG A 340 0.62 27.25 0.93
N LEU A 341 1.59 26.78 0.15
CA LEU A 341 1.41 25.72 -0.85
C LEU A 341 2.21 24.48 -0.45
N PRO A 342 1.72 23.27 -0.79
CA PRO A 342 2.51 22.06 -0.69
C PRO A 342 3.70 22.07 -1.66
N ASP A 343 4.61 21.12 -1.52
CA ASP A 343 5.65 20.89 -2.52
C ASP A 343 5.08 20.23 -3.78
N THR A 344 5.19 20.91 -4.91
CA THR A 344 4.86 20.39 -6.24
C THR A 344 5.99 20.64 -7.24
N SER A 345 7.23 20.71 -6.74
CA SER A 345 8.44 20.74 -7.58
C SER A 345 8.49 19.52 -8.50
N THR A 346 9.24 19.63 -9.61
CA THR A 346 9.44 18.52 -10.55
C THR A 346 9.98 17.29 -9.84
N GLU A 347 10.91 17.49 -8.90
CA GLU A 347 11.53 16.44 -8.09
C GLU A 347 10.49 15.74 -7.21
N GLN A 348 9.61 16.50 -6.54
CA GLN A 348 8.55 15.93 -5.71
C GLN A 348 7.51 15.18 -6.57
N MET A 349 7.12 15.73 -7.72
CA MET A 349 6.21 15.08 -8.66
C MET A 349 6.81 13.77 -9.21
N GLN A 350 8.11 13.75 -9.46
CA GLN A 350 8.82 12.53 -9.86
C GLN A 350 8.84 11.48 -8.74
N ARG A 351 9.04 11.89 -7.47
CA ARG A 351 8.96 10.97 -6.33
C ARG A 351 7.58 10.30 -6.21
N TYR A 352 6.50 11.06 -6.41
CA TYR A 352 5.16 10.49 -6.43
C TYR A 352 4.97 9.47 -7.55
N HIS A 353 5.41 9.82 -8.77
CA HIS A 353 5.41 8.90 -9.91
C HIS A 353 6.18 7.62 -9.59
N ASP A 354 7.40 7.75 -9.08
CA ASP A 354 8.32 6.63 -8.87
C ASP A 354 7.82 5.66 -7.80
N ILE A 355 7.18 6.15 -6.74
CA ILE A 355 6.61 5.30 -5.69
C ILE A 355 5.44 4.47 -6.23
N LEU A 356 4.53 5.08 -6.99
CA LEU A 356 3.46 4.34 -7.67
C LEU A 356 4.05 3.36 -8.67
N PHE A 357 4.98 3.80 -9.50
CA PHE A 357 5.58 2.94 -10.52
C PHE A 357 6.36 1.79 -9.88
N ALA A 358 7.00 1.98 -8.72
CA ALA A 358 7.76 0.95 -8.04
C ALA A 358 6.88 -0.12 -7.39
N MET A 359 5.68 0.22 -6.90
CA MET A 359 4.82 -0.70 -6.13
C MET A 359 3.57 -1.17 -6.88
N TYR A 360 2.98 -0.35 -7.75
CA TYR A 360 1.68 -0.66 -8.33
C TYR A 360 1.83 -1.52 -9.59
N PRO A 361 0.92 -2.50 -9.79
CA PRO A 361 0.92 -3.43 -10.92
C PRO A 361 0.36 -2.80 -12.20
N THR A 362 1.02 -1.75 -12.68
CA THR A 362 0.59 -0.98 -13.86
C THR A 362 1.62 -1.03 -14.99
N THR A 363 1.15 -1.06 -16.23
CA THR A 363 1.98 -0.91 -17.43
C THR A 363 2.74 0.42 -17.40
N LYS A 364 2.05 1.49 -17.00
CA LYS A 364 2.59 2.85 -16.94
C LYS A 364 1.90 3.66 -15.85
N VAL A 365 2.62 4.62 -15.27
CA VAL A 365 2.06 5.67 -14.42
C VAL A 365 2.08 6.99 -15.20
N GLU A 366 0.97 7.71 -15.15
CA GLU A 366 0.85 9.07 -15.67
C GLU A 366 0.43 9.97 -14.51
N VAL A 367 1.30 10.91 -14.16
CA VAL A 367 1.02 11.96 -13.18
C VAL A 367 0.80 13.28 -13.91
N SER A 368 -0.18 14.05 -13.45
CA SER A 368 -0.43 15.41 -13.95
C SER A 368 -0.72 16.34 -12.77
N LEU A 369 -0.47 17.64 -12.95
CA LEU A 369 -0.70 18.64 -11.93
C LEU A 369 -1.79 19.62 -12.40
N ARG A 370 -2.73 19.93 -11.51
CA ARG A 370 -3.73 20.98 -11.68
C ARG A 370 -3.18 22.30 -11.14
N ASP A 371 -3.71 23.43 -11.64
CA ASP A 371 -3.60 24.72 -10.96
C ASP A 371 -4.06 24.65 -9.51
N ALA A 372 -3.41 25.44 -8.65
CA ALA A 372 -3.70 25.45 -7.24
C ALA A 372 -5.09 26.01 -6.93
N VAL A 373 -5.72 25.45 -5.90
CA VAL A 373 -7.06 25.85 -5.44
C VAL A 373 -6.95 26.41 -4.02
N ASP A 374 -7.59 27.55 -3.79
CA ASP A 374 -7.64 28.14 -2.46
C ASP A 374 -8.52 27.30 -1.52
N TYR A 375 -8.02 27.04 -0.32
CA TYR A 375 -8.75 26.31 0.73
C TYR A 375 -8.76 27.13 2.03
N ASN A 376 -9.95 27.52 2.46
CA ASN A 376 -10.18 28.45 3.56
C ASN A 376 -10.81 27.80 4.80
N LYS A 377 -11.06 26.49 4.78
CA LYS A 377 -11.56 25.75 5.94
C LYS A 377 -10.39 25.18 6.74
N TYR A 378 -10.56 25.07 8.06
CA TYR A 378 -9.50 24.60 8.94
C TYR A 378 -9.30 23.09 8.82
N VAL A 379 -8.04 22.65 8.77
CA VAL A 379 -7.64 21.23 8.81
C VAL A 379 -6.60 21.08 9.91
N SER A 380 -6.79 20.08 10.78
CA SER A 380 -5.94 19.80 11.93
C SER A 380 -5.45 18.35 11.94
N ALA A 381 -4.73 17.95 12.99
CA ALA A 381 -4.32 16.57 13.25
C ALA A 381 -5.49 15.56 13.29
N GLY A 382 -6.71 16.01 13.60
CA GLY A 382 -7.85 15.11 13.82
C GLY A 382 -9.19 15.67 13.35
N SER A 383 -9.21 16.73 12.54
CA SER A 383 -10.46 17.35 12.10
C SER A 383 -10.36 18.05 10.74
N GLY A 384 -11.49 18.14 10.02
CA GLY A 384 -11.64 18.88 8.77
C GLY A 384 -11.28 18.08 7.52
N TRP A 385 -10.88 16.82 7.68
CA TRP A 385 -10.40 15.95 6.62
C TRP A 385 -11.52 15.53 5.68
N SER A 386 -12.67 15.11 6.20
CA SER A 386 -13.81 14.71 5.36
C SER A 386 -14.33 15.88 4.51
N THR A 387 -14.31 17.10 5.05
CA THR A 387 -14.69 18.30 4.28
C THR A 387 -13.67 18.65 3.20
N TRP A 388 -12.37 18.45 3.45
CA TRP A 388 -11.33 18.65 2.43
C TRP A 388 -11.43 17.61 1.32
N LEU A 389 -11.58 16.33 1.68
CA LEU A 389 -11.80 15.25 0.73
C LEU A 389 -13.03 15.53 -0.15
N ASP A 390 -14.16 15.88 0.46
CA ASP A 390 -15.40 16.22 -0.25
C ASP A 390 -15.19 17.35 -1.27
N THR A 391 -14.45 18.40 -0.87
CA THR A 391 -14.10 19.53 -1.75
C THR A 391 -13.31 19.06 -2.98
N LEU A 392 -12.36 18.13 -2.82
CA LEU A 392 -11.60 17.56 -3.93
C LEU A 392 -12.49 16.74 -4.87
N CYS A 393 -13.41 15.95 -4.34
CA CYS A 393 -14.29 15.09 -5.14
C CYS A 393 -15.29 15.92 -5.96
N ASP A 394 -15.86 16.97 -5.37
CA ASP A 394 -16.70 17.95 -6.08
C ASP A 394 -15.90 18.64 -7.20
N LEU A 395 -14.64 19.00 -6.91
CA LEU A 395 -13.74 19.60 -7.88
C LEU A 395 -13.42 18.65 -9.05
N ARG A 396 -13.22 17.35 -8.76
CA ARG A 396 -13.02 16.32 -9.78
C ARG A 396 -14.24 16.20 -10.71
N GLN A 397 -15.46 16.24 -10.15
CA GLN A 397 -16.69 16.24 -10.94
C GLN A 397 -16.80 17.49 -11.82
N ALA A 398 -16.50 18.65 -11.27
CA ALA A 398 -16.53 19.92 -12.00
C ALA A 398 -15.55 19.93 -13.18
N ASP A 399 -14.39 19.30 -13.04
CA ASP A 399 -13.39 19.18 -14.10
C ASP A 399 -13.81 18.23 -15.24
N LYS A 400 -14.83 17.38 -15.04
CA LYS A 400 -15.32 16.40 -16.03
C LYS A 400 -14.20 15.53 -16.62
N VAL A 401 -13.27 15.09 -15.77
CA VAL A 401 -12.18 14.20 -16.21
C VAL A 401 -12.71 12.83 -16.61
N ASP A 402 -11.92 12.14 -17.44
CA ASP A 402 -12.15 10.73 -17.73
C ASP A 402 -12.23 9.93 -16.42
N SER A 403 -13.17 8.98 -16.38
CA SER A 403 -13.44 8.18 -15.19
C SER A 403 -12.18 7.49 -14.68
N LYS A 404 -11.23 7.13 -15.55
CA LYS A 404 -9.95 6.46 -15.24
C LYS A 404 -8.95 7.30 -14.46
N VAL A 405 -9.20 8.59 -14.27
CA VAL A 405 -8.30 9.49 -13.55
C VAL A 405 -8.64 9.53 -12.07
N TYR A 406 -7.67 9.18 -11.24
CA TYR A 406 -7.72 9.35 -9.79
C TYR A 406 -7.23 10.75 -9.41
N TYR A 407 -7.86 11.39 -8.43
CA TYR A 407 -7.45 12.70 -7.92
C TYR A 407 -6.75 12.54 -6.57
N PHE A 408 -5.62 13.23 -6.41
CA PHE A 408 -4.94 13.33 -5.12
C PHE A 408 -4.75 14.79 -4.73
N GLY A 409 -5.41 15.23 -3.67
CA GLY A 409 -5.29 16.57 -3.12
C GLY A 409 -4.12 16.66 -2.15
N ILE A 410 -3.30 17.69 -2.29
CA ILE A 410 -2.13 17.90 -1.44
C ILE A 410 -2.17 19.26 -0.75
N MET A 411 -1.84 19.29 0.53
CA MET A 411 -1.84 20.51 1.35
C MET A 411 -0.77 20.46 2.44
N ALA A 412 -0.28 21.62 2.85
CA ALA A 412 0.56 21.80 4.04
C ALA A 412 -0.18 22.69 5.07
N PRO A 413 -1.01 22.10 5.95
CA PRO A 413 -1.83 22.86 6.92
C PRO A 413 -1.00 23.45 8.07
N ALA A 414 0.26 23.03 8.22
CA ALA A 414 1.25 23.62 9.14
C ALA A 414 2.50 24.10 8.38
N ALA A 415 3.48 24.67 9.08
CA ALA A 415 4.72 25.15 8.46
C ALA A 415 5.67 24.00 8.03
N SER A 416 5.56 22.85 8.69
CA SER A 416 6.44 21.69 8.54
C SER A 416 5.77 20.44 9.12
N TRP A 417 6.28 19.24 8.79
CA TRP A 417 5.83 18.01 9.45
C TRP A 417 6.01 18.09 10.98
N GLY A 418 7.15 18.60 11.44
CA GLY A 418 7.44 18.75 12.87
C GLY A 418 6.47 19.68 13.62
N SER A 419 6.01 20.76 12.97
CA SER A 419 5.03 21.68 13.56
C SER A 419 3.59 21.18 13.47
N TYR A 420 3.30 20.23 12.57
CA TYR A 420 2.02 19.55 12.52
C TYR A 420 1.80 18.65 13.74
N GLY A 421 2.87 18.06 14.27
CA GLY A 421 2.85 17.35 15.56
C GLY A 421 2.26 15.93 15.52
N GLY A 422 1.94 15.40 14.33
CA GLY A 422 1.35 14.08 14.13
C GLY A 422 -0.18 14.10 14.04
N GLY A 423 -0.77 12.93 13.77
CA GLY A 423 -2.21 12.77 13.52
C GLY A 423 -2.47 12.17 12.15
N ILE A 424 -3.65 12.45 11.60
CA ILE A 424 -4.05 12.01 10.26
C ILE A 424 -3.08 12.59 9.22
N ALA A 425 -2.59 11.75 8.31
CA ALA A 425 -1.68 12.17 7.25
C ALA A 425 -2.33 12.13 5.86
N GLY A 426 -3.44 11.41 5.74
CA GLY A 426 -4.19 11.24 4.51
C GLY A 426 -5.60 10.73 4.80
N LEU A 427 -6.50 10.93 3.85
CA LEU A 427 -7.85 10.38 3.87
C LEU A 427 -8.31 10.09 2.45
N GLY A 428 -8.75 8.85 2.20
CA GLY A 428 -9.30 8.42 0.92
C GLY A 428 -10.60 7.65 1.11
N TYR A 429 -11.51 7.73 0.15
CA TYR A 429 -12.65 6.81 0.13
C TYR A 429 -12.21 5.38 -0.12
N VAL A 430 -12.96 4.39 0.36
CA VAL A 430 -12.78 2.96 0.03
C VAL A 430 -13.98 2.48 -0.81
N PRO A 431 -14.07 2.85 -2.10
CA PRO A 431 -15.26 2.61 -2.88
C PRO A 431 -15.23 1.29 -3.66
N ASP A 432 -16.38 0.91 -4.22
CA ASP A 432 -16.48 -0.16 -5.22
C ASP A 432 -15.85 0.23 -6.57
N ALA A 433 -15.67 -0.75 -7.46
CA ALA A 433 -15.09 -0.58 -8.80
C ALA A 433 -15.77 0.51 -9.64
N SER A 434 -17.10 0.47 -9.65
CA SER A 434 -17.97 1.32 -10.45
C SER A 434 -18.21 2.71 -9.89
N ASP A 435 -17.74 3.01 -8.67
CA ASP A 435 -17.82 4.37 -8.15
C ASP A 435 -16.72 5.21 -8.78
N GLU A 436 -17.14 6.10 -9.67
CA GLU A 436 -16.24 7.03 -10.33
C GLU A 436 -16.13 8.33 -9.55
N TYR A 437 -17.10 8.67 -8.69
CA TYR A 437 -17.09 9.89 -7.90
C TYR A 437 -15.99 9.83 -6.84
N SER A 438 -15.95 8.73 -6.09
CA SER A 438 -15.04 8.52 -4.96
C SER A 438 -13.59 8.18 -5.34
N ARG A 439 -13.17 8.40 -6.60
CA ARG A 439 -11.77 8.24 -7.05
C ARG A 439 -10.92 9.46 -6.68
N CYS A 440 -10.98 9.85 -5.43
CA CYS A 440 -10.37 11.03 -4.84
C CYS A 440 -9.82 10.69 -3.45
N ALA A 441 -8.63 11.20 -3.16
CA ALA A 441 -7.95 11.06 -1.88
C ALA A 441 -7.21 12.37 -1.57
N VAL A 442 -6.99 12.68 -0.30
CA VAL A 442 -6.23 13.84 0.15
C VAL A 442 -5.09 13.42 1.07
N GLY A 443 -4.01 14.18 1.10
CA GLY A 443 -2.89 13.90 2.00
C GLY A 443 -1.92 15.06 2.16
N LEU A 444 -1.13 14.99 3.22
CA LEU A 444 -0.15 16.02 3.54
C LEU A 444 0.96 16.07 2.48
N GLY A 445 1.42 17.28 2.16
CA GLY A 445 2.43 17.55 1.15
C GLY A 445 3.50 18.51 1.66
N PHE A 446 4.09 18.23 2.81
CA PHE A 446 5.13 19.08 3.40
C PHE A 446 6.45 18.96 2.64
N LYS A 447 7.15 20.09 2.45
CA LYS A 447 8.44 20.14 1.75
C LYS A 447 9.56 19.35 2.44
N ASP A 448 9.45 19.15 3.74
CA ASP A 448 10.45 18.48 4.58
C ASP A 448 10.11 17.00 4.88
N ALA A 449 9.06 16.45 4.26
CA ALA A 449 8.59 15.09 4.54
C ALA A 449 8.93 14.11 3.39
N ASP A 450 9.85 13.18 3.65
CA ASP A 450 10.16 12.09 2.71
C ASP A 450 9.03 11.04 2.60
N THR A 451 8.03 11.08 3.49
CA THR A 451 6.89 10.14 3.55
C THR A 451 5.74 10.50 2.61
N ASN A 452 5.73 11.70 2.02
CA ASN A 452 4.61 12.18 1.18
C ASN A 452 4.18 11.18 0.11
N GLY A 453 5.15 10.52 -0.55
CA GLY A 453 4.82 9.57 -1.60
C GLY A 453 4.23 8.26 -1.10
N PHE A 454 4.60 7.82 0.11
CA PHE A 454 3.99 6.67 0.76
C PHE A 454 2.56 6.98 1.22
N ILE A 455 2.33 8.16 1.80
CA ILE A 455 0.98 8.66 2.12
C ILE A 455 0.13 8.63 0.85
N MET A 456 0.61 9.21 -0.25
CA MET A 456 -0.11 9.21 -1.52
C MET A 456 -0.41 7.80 -2.02
N ALA A 457 0.57 6.89 -1.99
CA ALA A 457 0.36 5.51 -2.41
C ALA A 457 -0.60 4.75 -1.49
N HIS A 458 -0.67 5.07 -0.20
CA HIS A 458 -1.63 4.51 0.74
C HIS A 458 -3.05 5.00 0.41
N GLU A 459 -3.24 6.32 0.32
CA GLU A 459 -4.57 6.90 0.09
C GLU A 459 -5.13 6.61 -1.31
N VAL A 460 -4.29 6.63 -2.35
CA VAL A 460 -4.72 6.20 -3.68
C VAL A 460 -5.09 4.70 -3.66
N GLY A 461 -4.43 3.90 -2.84
CA GLY A 461 -4.79 2.50 -2.59
C GLY A 461 -6.21 2.37 -2.03
N HIS A 462 -6.59 3.23 -1.08
CA HIS A 462 -7.96 3.31 -0.59
C HIS A 462 -8.95 3.61 -1.71
N THR A 463 -8.69 4.61 -2.55
CA THR A 463 -9.59 4.94 -3.70
C THR A 463 -9.74 3.81 -4.71
N MET A 464 -8.82 2.84 -4.67
CA MET A 464 -8.86 1.59 -5.44
C MET A 464 -9.62 0.46 -4.70
N GLY A 465 -10.34 0.84 -3.66
CA GLY A 465 -11.16 0.00 -2.79
C GLY A 465 -10.33 -0.92 -1.90
N ARG A 466 -9.11 -0.54 -1.50
CA ARG A 466 -8.31 -1.33 -0.55
C ARG A 466 -8.56 -0.83 0.86
N PRO A 467 -9.10 -1.67 1.76
CA PRO A 467 -9.05 -1.40 3.19
C PRO A 467 -7.61 -1.54 3.70
N HIS A 468 -7.39 -1.17 4.96
CA HIS A 468 -6.09 -1.36 5.59
C HIS A 468 -5.67 -2.83 5.68
N ALA A 469 -4.35 -3.06 5.70
CA ALA A 469 -3.74 -4.28 6.17
C ALA A 469 -3.41 -4.15 7.67
N PRO A 470 -3.70 -5.16 8.52
CA PRO A 470 -3.73 -5.00 9.97
C PRO A 470 -2.32 -4.97 10.59
N CYS A 471 -1.73 -3.77 10.65
CA CYS A 471 -0.56 -3.45 11.47
C CYS A 471 -0.62 -1.97 11.89
N GLY A 472 -0.74 -1.73 13.20
CA GLY A 472 -0.97 -0.40 13.75
C GLY A 472 -2.38 0.15 13.49
N VAL A 473 -3.26 -0.64 12.85
CA VAL A 473 -4.62 -0.25 12.46
C VAL A 473 -5.49 -1.50 12.26
N SER A 474 -6.81 -1.39 12.42
CA SER A 474 -7.78 -2.40 11.99
C SER A 474 -7.87 -2.44 10.47
N GLY A 475 -8.26 -3.57 9.89
CA GLY A 475 -8.29 -3.71 8.44
C GLY A 475 -9.02 -4.95 7.97
N GLU A 476 -8.93 -5.22 6.67
CA GLU A 476 -9.49 -6.43 6.09
C GLU A 476 -8.75 -7.68 6.58
N ALA A 477 -9.41 -8.84 6.45
CA ALA A 477 -8.74 -10.12 6.66
C ALA A 477 -7.52 -10.21 5.72
N PHE A 478 -6.34 -10.28 6.33
CA PHE A 478 -5.07 -10.25 5.62
C PHE A 478 -4.27 -11.52 5.96
N PRO A 479 -3.72 -12.24 4.97
CA PRO A 479 -3.17 -13.58 5.19
C PRO A 479 -1.83 -13.59 5.93
N TYR A 480 -1.17 -12.44 6.04
CA TYR A 480 0.13 -12.34 6.69
C TYR A 480 0.03 -11.55 8.00
N SER A 481 0.42 -12.20 9.09
CA SER A 481 0.41 -11.58 10.42
C SER A 481 1.25 -10.30 10.43
N GLY A 482 0.74 -9.27 11.13
CA GLY A 482 1.41 -7.97 11.22
C GLY A 482 1.63 -7.30 9.87
N ALA A 483 0.79 -7.59 8.87
CA ALA A 483 0.87 -7.02 7.53
C ALA A 483 2.22 -7.21 6.80
N THR A 484 2.99 -8.26 7.07
CA THR A 484 4.22 -8.55 6.28
C THR A 484 3.89 -8.76 4.79
N ILE A 485 4.86 -8.57 3.89
CA ILE A 485 4.58 -8.50 2.43
C ILE A 485 4.45 -9.88 1.73
N GLY A 486 4.72 -10.99 2.43
CA GLY A 486 4.52 -12.36 1.96
C GLY A 486 5.57 -12.88 0.96
N ALA A 487 5.95 -12.06 -0.01
CA ALA A 487 6.95 -12.38 -1.03
C ALA A 487 8.09 -11.35 -1.04
N TRP A 488 9.26 -11.76 -1.55
CA TRP A 488 10.38 -10.81 -1.69
C TRP A 488 9.99 -9.68 -2.61
N GLY A 489 10.22 -8.44 -2.20
CA GLY A 489 10.00 -7.28 -3.06
C GLY A 489 11.26 -6.89 -3.82
N TYR A 490 11.08 -6.17 -4.93
CA TYR A 490 12.17 -5.54 -5.68
C TYR A 490 11.69 -4.24 -6.31
N SER A 491 12.35 -3.14 -5.98
CA SER A 491 12.08 -1.84 -6.59
C SER A 491 12.83 -1.75 -7.91
N LEU A 492 12.11 -1.68 -9.03
CA LEU A 492 12.72 -1.43 -10.34
C LEU A 492 13.38 -0.04 -10.42
N VAL A 493 12.88 0.93 -9.63
CA VAL A 493 13.43 2.30 -9.58
C VAL A 493 14.76 2.33 -8.81
N SER A 494 14.76 1.88 -7.55
CA SER A 494 15.95 1.96 -6.70
C SER A 494 16.88 0.74 -6.81
N GLN A 495 16.45 -0.30 -7.53
CA GLN A 495 17.17 -1.58 -7.71
C GLN A 495 17.50 -2.31 -6.40
N LYS A 496 16.64 -2.14 -5.38
CA LYS A 496 16.81 -2.73 -4.04
C LYS A 496 15.77 -3.82 -3.77
N LEU A 497 16.23 -4.91 -3.17
CA LEU A 497 15.39 -5.97 -2.61
C LEU A 497 14.69 -5.52 -1.33
N LYS A 498 13.54 -6.15 -1.05
CA LYS A 498 12.71 -5.93 0.13
C LYS A 498 12.41 -7.27 0.76
N GLU A 499 12.91 -7.49 1.97
CA GLU A 499 12.76 -8.77 2.67
C GLU A 499 11.30 -8.94 3.16
N PRO A 500 10.68 -10.13 2.98
CA PRO A 500 9.27 -10.33 3.31
C PRO A 500 8.89 -10.00 4.76
N SER A 501 9.72 -10.43 5.72
CA SER A 501 9.51 -10.22 7.15
C SER A 501 9.92 -8.81 7.62
N GLY A 502 10.82 -8.16 6.89
CA GLY A 502 11.36 -6.83 7.22
C GLY A 502 10.50 -5.67 6.75
N PHE A 503 9.57 -5.89 5.82
CA PHE A 503 8.68 -4.87 5.27
C PHE A 503 7.21 -5.14 5.61
N ARG A 504 6.39 -4.10 5.52
CA ARG A 504 4.96 -4.11 5.83
C ARG A 504 4.18 -3.62 4.62
N ASP A 505 2.98 -4.15 4.42
CA ASP A 505 2.12 -3.76 3.30
C ASP A 505 1.89 -2.24 3.31
N VAL A 506 1.92 -1.61 2.14
CA VAL A 506 1.69 -0.17 2.00
C VAL A 506 0.34 0.27 2.55
N MET A 507 -0.66 -0.61 2.64
CA MET A 507 -1.96 -0.33 3.25
C MET A 507 -1.97 -0.51 4.78
N SER A 508 -0.81 -0.65 5.42
CA SER A 508 -0.68 -0.65 6.89
C SER A 508 -0.06 0.66 7.39
N TYR A 509 -0.07 0.88 8.70
CA TYR A 509 0.59 2.04 9.34
C TYR A 509 2.01 1.72 9.86
N CYS A 510 2.52 0.53 9.56
CA CYS A 510 3.81 0.09 10.04
C CYS A 510 4.90 0.32 9.00
N ASP A 511 6.08 0.72 9.47
CA ASP A 511 7.28 0.91 8.66
C ASP A 511 8.28 -0.25 8.82
N PRO A 512 9.17 -0.46 7.84
CA PRO A 512 9.18 0.18 6.53
C PRO A 512 8.14 -0.42 5.57
N GLN A 513 7.55 0.41 4.72
CA GLN A 513 6.47 0.02 3.81
C GLN A 513 6.95 -0.51 2.45
N TRP A 514 6.22 -1.50 1.93
CA TRP A 514 6.29 -2.01 0.56
C TRP A 514 4.98 -2.73 0.21
N ILE A 515 4.65 -2.91 -1.07
CA ILE A 515 3.44 -3.64 -1.46
C ILE A 515 3.57 -5.16 -1.20
N SER A 516 2.56 -5.79 -0.62
CA SER A 516 2.44 -7.26 -0.56
C SER A 516 1.99 -7.85 -1.90
N ASP A 517 2.26 -9.13 -2.11
CA ASP A 517 1.72 -9.85 -3.28
C ASP A 517 0.17 -9.88 -3.31
N VAL A 518 -0.46 -9.91 -2.13
CA VAL A 518 -1.92 -9.86 -1.95
C VAL A 518 -2.51 -8.56 -2.50
N ASN A 519 -2.03 -7.41 -2.01
CA ASN A 519 -2.54 -6.12 -2.46
C ASN A 519 -2.05 -5.78 -3.87
N TYR A 520 -0.87 -6.24 -4.29
CA TYR A 520 -0.45 -6.18 -5.69
C TYR A 520 -1.47 -6.90 -6.60
N GLY A 521 -1.88 -8.13 -6.28
CA GLY A 521 -2.90 -8.85 -7.05
C GLY A 521 -4.27 -8.16 -7.09
N LYS A 522 -4.71 -7.58 -5.96
CA LYS A 522 -5.97 -6.84 -5.85
C LYS A 522 -5.94 -5.53 -6.66
N LEU A 523 -4.85 -4.78 -6.58
CA LEU A 523 -4.65 -3.56 -7.34
C LEU A 523 -4.59 -3.87 -8.85
N PHE A 524 -3.96 -4.96 -9.28
CA PHE A 524 -3.92 -5.35 -10.69
C PHE A 524 -5.33 -5.50 -11.26
N LYS A 525 -6.20 -6.23 -10.54
CA LYS A 525 -7.60 -6.41 -10.93
C LYS A 525 -8.34 -5.08 -11.01
N ARG A 526 -8.14 -4.18 -10.05
CA ARG A 526 -8.75 -2.84 -10.06
C ARG A 526 -8.28 -2.00 -11.25
N ILE A 527 -6.96 -1.92 -11.50
CA ILE A 527 -6.39 -1.15 -12.61
C ILE A 527 -6.92 -1.69 -13.95
N LYS A 528 -6.92 -3.02 -14.12
CA LYS A 528 -7.48 -3.68 -15.30
C LYS A 528 -8.95 -3.37 -15.50
N TRP A 529 -9.76 -3.46 -14.45
CA TRP A 529 -11.19 -3.16 -14.51
C TRP A 529 -11.45 -1.71 -14.91
N VAL A 530 -10.72 -0.75 -14.32
CA VAL A 530 -10.88 0.68 -14.64
C VAL A 530 -10.44 1.00 -16.07
N ASN A 531 -9.39 0.34 -16.56
CA ASN A 531 -8.91 0.55 -17.92
C ASN A 531 -9.75 -0.17 -18.98
N ALA A 532 -10.48 -1.24 -18.61
CA ALA A 532 -11.52 -1.80 -19.46
C ALA A 532 -12.59 -0.74 -19.68
N ASN A 533 -12.92 -0.43 -20.93
CA ASN A 533 -13.92 0.57 -21.30
C ASN A 533 -15.33 0.09 -20.89
N TYR A 534 -15.62 0.11 -19.59
CA TYR A 534 -16.86 -0.37 -19.03
C TYR A 534 -17.94 0.70 -19.22
N TYR A 535 -18.90 0.42 -20.11
CA TYR A 535 -20.08 1.25 -20.28
C TYR A 535 -21.14 0.80 -19.28
N VAL A 536 -21.48 1.68 -18.35
CA VAL A 536 -22.64 1.49 -17.47
C VAL A 536 -23.77 2.34 -18.00
N THR A 537 -24.92 1.72 -18.30
CA THR A 537 -26.12 2.45 -18.69
C THR A 537 -26.55 3.38 -17.55
N PRO A 538 -26.61 4.70 -17.76
CA PRO A 538 -27.11 5.62 -16.75
C PRO A 538 -28.60 5.35 -16.46
N GLY A 539 -28.97 5.39 -15.18
CA GLY A 539 -30.35 5.49 -14.74
C GLY A 539 -30.86 6.93 -14.73
N SER A 540 -32.06 7.12 -14.18
CA SER A 540 -32.64 8.44 -13.99
C SER A 540 -31.80 9.26 -12.99
N PRO A 541 -31.47 10.53 -13.30
CA PRO A 541 -30.77 11.39 -12.36
C PRO A 541 -31.57 11.57 -11.06
N GLU A 542 -30.91 11.36 -9.94
CA GLU A 542 -31.48 11.56 -8.60
C GLU A 542 -30.52 12.42 -7.77
N LYS A 543 -31.09 13.34 -6.98
CA LYS A 543 -30.35 14.29 -6.16
C LYS A 543 -30.21 13.75 -4.74
N TYR A 544 -29.00 13.86 -4.18
CA TYR A 544 -28.65 13.41 -2.84
C TYR A 544 -28.00 14.55 -2.06
N ARG A 545 -28.25 14.61 -0.75
CA ARG A 545 -27.46 15.37 0.22
C ARG A 545 -26.35 14.49 0.79
N LYS A 546 -25.17 15.08 0.96
CA LYS A 546 -24.00 14.43 1.57
C LYS A 546 -23.95 14.78 3.05
N LEU A 547 -24.06 13.78 3.92
CA LEU A 547 -23.70 13.91 5.33
C LEU A 547 -22.29 13.33 5.51
N LEU A 548 -21.33 14.20 5.80
CA LEU A 548 -19.94 13.86 6.00
C LEU A 548 -19.71 13.47 7.47
N VAL A 549 -19.06 12.35 7.69
CA VAL A 549 -18.58 11.89 8.98
C VAL A 549 -17.07 12.06 8.99
N ASP A 550 -16.56 12.94 9.85
CA ASP A 550 -15.12 13.15 10.05
C ASP A 550 -14.53 12.04 10.94
N PRO A 551 -13.21 11.74 10.89
CA PRO A 551 -12.61 10.66 11.69
C PRO A 551 -12.81 10.78 13.20
N ASN A 552 -13.01 12.00 13.72
CA ASN A 552 -13.35 12.24 15.12
C ASN A 552 -14.85 12.08 15.45
N GLY A 553 -15.68 11.66 14.47
CA GLY A 553 -17.13 11.49 14.59
C GLY A 553 -17.94 12.78 14.34
N THR A 554 -17.30 13.91 14.05
CA THR A 554 -18.00 15.17 13.77
C THR A 554 -18.79 15.06 12.48
N LEU A 555 -20.04 15.52 12.52
CA LEU A 555 -20.95 15.50 11.38
C LEU A 555 -21.00 16.87 10.72
N SER A 556 -20.97 16.89 9.40
CA SER A 556 -21.15 18.13 8.62
C SER A 556 -21.89 17.87 7.32
N TRP A 557 -22.65 18.85 6.85
CA TRP A 557 -23.31 18.77 5.56
C TRP A 557 -22.34 19.17 4.44
N GLY A 558 -22.22 18.31 3.44
CA GLY A 558 -21.64 18.65 2.14
C GLY A 558 -22.68 19.24 1.18
N ASN A 559 -22.24 19.57 -0.02
CA ASN A 559 -23.13 20.03 -1.09
C ASN A 559 -24.12 18.93 -1.52
N SER A 560 -25.20 19.32 -2.19
CA SER A 560 -26.01 18.33 -2.92
C SER A 560 -25.23 17.81 -4.14
N ILE A 561 -25.48 16.55 -4.49
CA ILE A 561 -24.91 15.90 -5.67
C ILE A 561 -26.01 15.18 -6.45
N THR A 562 -25.92 15.21 -7.78
CA THR A 562 -26.80 14.42 -8.65
C THR A 562 -26.06 13.19 -9.14
N PHE A 563 -26.58 12.01 -8.84
CA PHE A 563 -26.09 10.78 -9.44
C PHE A 563 -27.04 10.31 -10.53
N THR A 564 -26.47 9.80 -11.61
CA THR A 564 -27.22 9.10 -12.67
C THR A 564 -27.33 7.60 -12.40
N ARG A 565 -26.88 7.16 -11.23
CA ARG A 565 -26.94 5.77 -10.76
C ARG A 565 -27.13 5.81 -9.25
N THR A 566 -27.65 4.76 -8.66
CA THR A 566 -27.64 4.64 -7.20
C THR A 566 -26.19 4.80 -6.70
N PRO A 567 -25.94 5.63 -5.66
CA PRO A 567 -24.61 5.75 -5.08
C PRO A 567 -24.07 4.38 -4.65
N SER A 568 -22.74 4.22 -4.71
CA SER A 568 -22.12 3.02 -4.15
C SER A 568 -22.18 3.05 -2.62
N GLY A 569 -21.75 1.96 -1.98
CA GLY A 569 -21.62 1.89 -0.53
C GLY A 569 -22.73 1.12 0.17
N GLN A 570 -22.59 1.02 1.48
CA GLN A 570 -23.48 0.24 2.33
C GLN A 570 -24.83 0.94 2.46
N LYS A 571 -25.91 0.23 2.10
CA LYS A 571 -27.27 0.68 2.31
C LYS A 571 -27.56 0.88 3.80
N ARG A 572 -28.13 2.04 4.16
CA ARG A 572 -28.54 2.44 5.51
C ARG A 572 -29.99 2.90 5.48
N ARG A 573 -30.77 2.56 6.52
CA ARG A 573 -32.11 3.13 6.70
C ARG A 573 -31.96 4.53 7.28
N VAL A 574 -32.66 5.50 6.68
CA VAL A 574 -32.64 6.90 7.11
C VAL A 574 -34.05 7.37 7.37
N ALA A 575 -34.36 7.69 8.62
CA ALA A 575 -35.59 8.35 9.01
C ALA A 575 -35.50 9.85 8.70
N LEU A 576 -36.49 10.37 7.97
CA LEU A 576 -36.68 11.79 7.73
C LEU A 576 -37.57 12.35 8.83
N LEU A 577 -37.09 13.36 9.54
CA LEU A 577 -37.75 13.91 10.74
C LEU A 577 -38.32 15.31 10.48
N ASP A 578 -39.52 15.56 11.01
CA ASP A 578 -40.15 16.88 10.99
C ASP A 578 -39.69 17.79 12.15
N GLY A 579 -40.27 19.00 12.22
CA GLY A 579 -40.03 19.97 13.29
C GLY A 579 -40.34 19.49 14.71
N ALA A 580 -41.14 18.43 14.85
CA ALA A 580 -41.45 17.80 16.14
C ALA A 580 -40.53 16.61 16.45
N GLY A 581 -39.58 16.30 15.56
CA GLY A 581 -38.69 15.14 15.67
C GLY A 581 -39.37 13.81 15.34
N GLN A 582 -40.56 13.84 14.73
CA GLN A 582 -41.27 12.63 14.32
C GLN A 582 -40.83 12.17 12.94
N SER A 583 -40.69 10.86 12.75
CA SER A 583 -40.41 10.30 11.43
C SER A 583 -41.61 10.47 10.53
N VAL A 584 -41.44 11.24 9.46
CA VAL A 584 -42.47 11.45 8.42
C VAL A 584 -42.29 10.52 7.23
N ALA A 585 -41.10 9.95 7.06
CA ALA A 585 -40.78 8.94 6.07
C ALA A 585 -39.48 8.23 6.44
N GLU A 586 -39.25 7.09 5.80
CA GLU A 586 -37.97 6.41 5.80
C GLU A 586 -37.52 6.19 4.36
N VAL A 587 -36.24 6.42 4.14
CA VAL A 587 -35.59 6.30 2.83
C VAL A 587 -34.32 5.48 2.95
N ASP A 588 -33.86 4.99 1.80
CA ASP A 588 -32.58 4.33 1.69
C ASP A 588 -31.48 5.37 1.49
N GLY A 589 -30.52 5.40 2.41
CA GLY A 589 -29.25 6.10 2.26
C GLY A 589 -28.11 5.14 1.93
N TYR A 590 -26.99 5.68 1.45
CA TYR A 590 -25.83 4.90 1.02
C TYR A 590 -24.55 5.46 1.67
N PHE A 591 -23.89 4.65 2.49
CA PHE A 591 -22.69 5.04 3.21
C PHE A 591 -21.43 4.51 2.51
N VAL A 592 -20.60 5.43 2.03
CA VAL A 592 -19.27 5.09 1.48
C VAL A 592 -18.22 5.40 2.56
N PRO A 593 -17.51 4.37 3.07
CA PRO A 593 -16.49 4.58 4.09
C PRO A 593 -15.26 5.28 3.52
N THR A 594 -14.54 6.00 4.38
CA THR A 594 -13.16 6.41 4.14
C THR A 594 -12.17 5.42 4.74
N SER A 595 -10.87 5.69 4.61
CA SER A 595 -9.78 4.90 5.19
C SER A 595 -9.83 4.85 6.71
N ASP A 596 -10.25 5.94 7.35
CA ASP A 596 -10.42 6.00 8.80
C ASP A 596 -11.84 5.60 9.20
N ASP A 597 -11.98 4.63 10.11
CA ASP A 597 -13.26 4.28 10.71
C ASP A 597 -13.55 5.19 11.92
N PRO A 598 -14.79 5.66 12.14
CA PRO A 598 -16.01 5.40 11.35
C PRO A 598 -16.28 6.46 10.25
N ALA A 599 -15.26 7.15 9.75
CA ALA A 599 -15.45 8.23 8.78
C ALA A 599 -15.95 7.73 7.42
N GLY A 600 -16.63 8.63 6.72
CA GLY A 600 -17.27 8.33 5.46
C GLY A 600 -18.31 9.37 5.07
N THR A 601 -19.04 9.07 4.00
CA THR A 601 -20.11 9.94 3.51
C THR A 601 -21.39 9.14 3.37
N LEU A 602 -22.44 9.59 4.05
CA LEU A 602 -23.79 9.10 3.86
C LEU A 602 -24.49 9.97 2.79
N TYR A 603 -24.81 9.36 1.65
CA TYR A 603 -25.69 9.94 0.65
C TYR A 603 -27.13 9.67 1.01
N VAL A 604 -27.90 10.72 1.25
CA VAL A 604 -29.34 10.65 1.55
C VAL A 604 -30.10 11.29 0.40
N PRO A 605 -31.14 10.63 -0.17
CA PRO A 605 -31.98 11.28 -1.17
C PRO A 605 -32.43 12.66 -0.70
N GLU A 606 -32.40 13.65 -1.60
CA GLU A 606 -32.68 15.05 -1.23
C GLU A 606 -34.02 15.14 -0.47
N PRO A 607 -34.01 15.57 0.80
CA PRO A 607 -35.22 15.58 1.62
C PRO A 607 -36.30 16.49 1.04
N ARG A 608 -37.56 16.08 1.17
CA ARG A 608 -38.73 16.85 0.74
C ARG A 608 -39.02 18.01 1.71
N ALA A 609 -39.81 18.98 1.26
CA ALA A 609 -40.27 20.07 2.12
C ALA A 609 -40.95 19.55 3.40
N GLY A 610 -40.64 20.17 4.54
CA GLY A 610 -41.15 19.78 5.86
C GLY A 610 -40.23 18.85 6.67
N VAL A 611 -39.18 18.29 6.05
CA VAL A 611 -38.11 17.58 6.76
C VAL A 611 -37.11 18.60 7.30
N VAL A 612 -36.79 18.53 8.58
CA VAL A 612 -35.81 19.43 9.24
C VAL A 612 -34.59 18.69 9.77
N ALA A 613 -34.66 17.37 9.92
CA ALA A 613 -33.56 16.55 10.40
C ALA A 613 -33.62 15.15 9.78
N ILE A 614 -32.51 14.43 9.86
CA ILE A 614 -32.45 13.01 9.53
C ILE A 614 -31.90 12.22 10.71
N ALA A 615 -32.30 10.96 10.84
CA ALA A 615 -31.67 10.00 11.74
C ALA A 615 -31.30 8.74 10.96
N ALA A 616 -30.07 8.27 11.11
CA ALA A 616 -29.57 7.07 10.45
C ALA A 616 -28.96 6.13 11.49
N ASP A 617 -29.01 4.83 11.25
CA ASP A 617 -28.49 3.83 12.18
C ASP A 617 -27.03 4.12 12.56
N GLY A 618 -26.77 4.23 13.86
CA GLY A 618 -25.42 4.51 14.40
C GLY A 618 -25.01 5.99 14.38
N LEU A 619 -25.84 6.91 13.89
CA LEU A 619 -25.60 8.35 13.92
C LEU A 619 -26.68 9.06 14.76
N PRO A 620 -26.32 10.09 15.55
CA PRO A 620 -27.32 10.93 16.20
C PRO A 620 -28.19 11.66 15.16
N PRO A 621 -29.43 12.07 15.52
CA PRO A 621 -30.23 12.90 14.64
C PRO A 621 -29.48 14.17 14.23
N VAL A 622 -29.42 14.43 12.92
CA VAL A 622 -28.72 15.57 12.35
C VAL A 622 -29.72 16.53 11.75
N VAL A 623 -29.76 17.75 12.29
CA VAL A 623 -30.54 18.84 11.72
C VAL A 623 -29.98 19.16 10.34
N LEU A 624 -30.86 19.24 9.34
CA LEU A 624 -30.52 19.73 8.03
C LEU A 624 -30.04 21.17 8.19
N ASP A 625 -28.83 21.47 7.72
CA ASP A 625 -28.42 22.87 7.57
C ASP A 625 -29.53 23.58 6.76
N PRO A 626 -30.05 24.74 7.20
CA PRO A 626 -31.02 25.49 6.42
C PRO A 626 -30.44 25.71 5.03
N ALA A 627 -30.85 24.88 4.08
CA ALA A 627 -30.56 25.13 2.70
C ALA A 627 -31.30 26.43 2.39
N GLY A 628 -30.54 27.47 2.03
CA GLY A 628 -31.12 28.66 1.43
C GLY A 628 -32.05 28.31 0.27
#